data_AF-A0A937NPL8-F1
#
_entry.id   AF-A0A937NPL8-F1
#
_cell.length_a   1.000
_cell.length_b   1.000
_cell.length_c   1.000
_cell.angle_alpha   90.00
_cell.angle_beta   90.00
_cell.angle_gamma   90.00
#
_symmetry.space_group_name_H-M   'P 1'
#
loop_
_entity.id
_entity.type
_entity.pdbx_description
1 polymer ?
#
loop_
_entity_poly.entity_id
_entity_poly.type
_entity_poly.pdbx_seq_one_letter_code
_entity_poly.pdbx_strand_id
1 'polypeptide(L)'
;MLDVQLSEAKIFYGQSGQAEEVLISYDVFRRIKALLEQLRQVPGQSYFWSDEWQTRIREGEADIQAGRTLRVSTGDIDKALEWLNE
;
A
#
# COMPACT_ATOMS: atom_id res chain seq x y z
N MET A 1 6.16 10.68 -8.10
CA MET A 1 5.21 10.87 -6.97
C MET A 1 4.42 12.13 -7.26
N LEU A 2 3.08 12.09 -7.19
CA LEU A 2 2.24 13.26 -7.48
C LEU A 2 2.53 14.35 -6.45
N ASP A 3 3.16 15.44 -6.88
CA ASP A 3 3.38 16.62 -6.05
C ASP A 3 2.14 17.51 -6.15
N VAL A 4 1.14 17.22 -5.31
CA VAL A 4 -0.06 18.05 -5.17
C VAL A 4 0.15 18.95 -3.97
N GLN A 5 0.27 20.25 -4.20
CA GLN A 5 0.35 21.19 -3.09
C GLN A 5 -1.02 21.26 -2.40
N LEU A 6 -1.06 21.25 -1.07
CA LEU A 6 -2.31 21.36 -0.29
C LEU A 6 -3.10 22.65 -0.61
N SER A 7 -2.44 23.68 -1.14
CA SER A 7 -3.07 24.90 -1.65
C SER A 7 -3.97 24.67 -2.88
N GLU A 8 -3.83 23.54 -3.58
CA GLU A 8 -4.58 23.21 -4.78
C GLU A 8 -5.86 22.41 -4.51
N ALA A 9 -6.14 22.08 -3.24
CA ALA A 9 -7.29 21.30 -2.82
C ALA A 9 -8.01 21.95 -1.65
N LYS A 10 -9.33 22.07 -1.75
CA LYS A 10 -10.20 22.46 -0.64
C LYS A 10 -11.01 21.26 -0.18
N ILE A 11 -10.85 20.87 1.08
CA ILE A 11 -11.57 19.74 1.70
C ILE A 11 -12.82 20.29 2.39
N PHE A 12 -13.95 19.63 2.18
CA PHE A 12 -15.21 19.90 2.86
C PHE A 12 -15.48 18.78 3.86
N TYR A 13 -15.81 19.18 5.08
CA TYR A 13 -16.08 18.27 6.19
C TYR A 13 -17.59 18.22 6.47
N GLY A 14 -18.10 17.02 6.66
CA GLY A 14 -19.48 16.78 7.06
C GLY A 14 -19.75 17.16 8.51
N GLN A 15 -21.01 17.01 8.94
CA GLN A 15 -21.44 17.37 10.29
C GLN A 15 -20.77 16.57 11.41
N SER A 16 -20.26 15.37 11.08
CA SER A 16 -19.48 14.52 11.98
C SER A 16 -18.00 14.93 12.11
N GLY A 17 -17.57 15.96 11.34
CA GLY A 17 -16.17 16.37 11.25
C GLY A 17 -15.30 15.48 10.35
N GLN A 18 -15.90 14.52 9.63
CA GLN A 18 -15.18 13.71 8.64
C GLN A 18 -15.11 14.40 7.29
N ALA A 19 -14.01 14.21 6.55
CA ALA A 19 -13.86 14.72 5.20
C ALA A 19 -14.78 13.94 4.24
N GLU A 20 -15.62 14.64 3.48
CA GLU A 20 -16.62 14.04 2.59
C GLU A 20 -16.41 14.43 1.13
N GLU A 21 -15.99 15.67 0.86
CA GLU A 21 -15.79 16.17 -0.51
C GLU A 21 -14.46 16.91 -0.64
N VAL A 22 -13.91 16.91 -1.86
CA VAL A 22 -12.74 17.71 -2.20
C VAL A 22 -12.98 18.48 -3.50
N LEU A 23 -12.68 19.77 -3.47
CA LEU A 23 -12.64 20.61 -4.66
C LEU A 23 -11.19 20.78 -5.09
N ILE A 24 -10.92 20.42 -6.34
CA ILE A 24 -9.61 20.52 -6.98
C ILE A 24 -9.78 21.16 -8.36
N SER A 25 -8.69 21.71 -8.92
CA SER A 25 -8.73 22.17 -10.30
C SER A 25 -8.89 20.99 -11.27
N TYR A 26 -9.45 21.27 -12.45
CA TYR A 26 -9.61 20.24 -13.48
C TYR A 26 -8.26 19.66 -13.93
N ASP A 27 -7.20 20.47 -13.93
CA ASP A 27 -5.85 20.00 -14.27
C ASP A 27 -5.29 19.04 -13.23
N VAL A 28 -5.51 19.31 -11.94
CA VAL A 28 -5.14 18.39 -10.85
C VAL A 28 -5.93 17.09 -11.00
N PHE A 29 -7.23 17.16 -11.29
CA PHE A 29 -8.05 15.97 -11.56
C PHE A 29 -7.48 15.13 -12.72
N ARG A 30 -7.10 15.75 -13.84
CA ARG A 30 -6.51 15.04 -14.99
C ARG A 30 -5.20 14.35 -14.63
N ARG A 31 -4.34 14.99 -13.84
CA ARG A 31 -3.07 14.40 -13.38
C ARG A 31 -3.30 13.21 -12.46
N ILE A 32 -4.22 13.32 -11.50
CA ILE A 32 -4.62 12.21 -10.62
C ILE A 32 -5.16 11.05 -11.45
N LYS A 33 -6.07 11.34 -12.39
CA LYS A 33 -6.65 10.32 -13.27
C LYS A 33 -5.57 9.57 -14.06
N ALA A 34 -4.66 10.31 -14.70
CA ALA A 34 -3.57 9.71 -15.48
C ALA A 34 -2.68 8.81 -14.62
N LEU A 35 -2.37 9.23 -13.39
CA LEU A 35 -1.60 8.42 -12.47
C LEU A 35 -2.36 7.15 -12.04
N LEU A 36 -3.66 7.26 -11.69
CA LEU A 36 -4.49 6.11 -11.36
C LEU A 36 -4.58 5.09 -12.52
N GLU A 37 -4.67 5.58 -13.76
CA GLU A 37 -4.65 4.73 -14.96
C GLU A 37 -3.31 4.02 -15.15
N GLN A 38 -2.18 4.70 -14.92
CA GLN A 38 -0.86 4.08 -14.96
C GLN A 38 -0.70 2.97 -13.92
N LEU A 39 -1.19 3.20 -12.69
CA LEU A 39 -1.08 2.21 -11.63
C LEU A 39 -1.94 0.98 -11.83
N ARG A 40 -3.11 1.14 -12.43
CA ARG A 40 -3.95 -0.01 -12.82
C ARG A 40 -3.21 -0.96 -13.75
N GLN A 41 -2.21 -0.48 -14.48
CA GLN A 41 -1.39 -1.30 -15.37
C GLN A 41 -0.15 -1.90 -14.69
N VAL A 42 0.19 -1.48 -13.47
CA VAL A 42 1.32 -2.06 -12.71
C VAL A 42 0.77 -3.24 -11.90
N PRO A 43 1.32 -4.47 -12.06
CA PRO A 43 0.80 -5.68 -11.42
C PRO A 43 1.12 -5.81 -9.92
N GLY A 44 1.18 -4.69 -9.19
CA GLY A 44 1.48 -4.65 -7.76
C GLY A 44 0.95 -3.37 -7.12
N GLN A 45 0.71 -3.42 -5.80
CA GLN A 45 0.29 -2.26 -4.99
C GLN A 45 1.45 -1.26 -4.81
N SER A 46 2.02 -0.79 -5.92
CA SER A 46 3.20 0.07 -6.01
C SER A 46 3.05 1.43 -5.34
N TYR A 47 1.82 1.75 -4.95
CA TYR A 47 1.51 2.93 -4.16
C TYR A 47 1.86 2.85 -2.69
N PHE A 48 1.94 1.64 -2.11
CA PHE A 48 2.12 1.47 -0.67
C PHE A 48 3.52 0.96 -0.29
N TRP A 49 4.30 0.42 -1.24
CA TRP A 49 5.58 -0.24 -0.96
C TRP A 49 6.58 -0.16 -2.12
N SER A 50 7.90 -0.11 -1.80
CA SER A 50 8.97 -0.19 -2.81
C SER A 50 8.89 -1.52 -3.59
N ASP A 51 9.50 -1.57 -4.77
CA ASP A 51 9.55 -2.81 -5.58
C ASP A 51 10.19 -3.98 -4.81
N GLU A 52 11.16 -3.68 -3.95
CA GLU A 52 11.76 -4.64 -3.02
C GLU A 52 10.72 -5.22 -2.05
N TRP A 53 9.96 -4.36 -1.38
CA TRP A 53 8.92 -4.79 -0.45
C TRP A 53 7.79 -5.55 -1.14
N GLN A 54 7.36 -5.11 -2.32
CA GLN A 54 6.36 -5.82 -3.11
C GLN A 54 6.83 -7.22 -3.52
N THR A 55 8.13 -7.37 -3.83
CA THR A 55 8.72 -8.66 -4.17
C THR A 55 8.73 -9.58 -2.96
N ARG A 56 9.17 -9.09 -1.80
CA ARG A 56 9.14 -9.84 -0.54
C ARG A 56 7.74 -10.29 -0.12
N ILE A 57 6.73 -9.43 -0.30
CA ILE A 57 5.34 -9.79 -0.02
C ILE A 57 4.88 -10.93 -0.95
N ARG A 58 5.17 -10.84 -2.26
CA ARG A 58 4.83 -11.89 -3.23
C ARG A 58 5.52 -13.22 -2.92
N GLU A 59 6.78 -13.17 -2.50
CA GLU A 59 7.52 -14.35 -2.05
C GLU A 59 6.84 -14.97 -0.82
N GLY A 60 6.51 -14.17 0.19
CA GLY A 60 5.80 -14.63 1.39
C GLY A 60 4.41 -15.22 1.09
N GLU A 61 3.65 -14.61 0.18
CA GLU A 61 2.36 -15.15 -0.26
C GLU A 61 2.52 -16.51 -0.96
N ALA A 62 3.54 -16.65 -1.81
CA ALA A 62 3.86 -17.90 -2.48
C ALA A 62 4.30 -18.99 -1.49
N ASP A 63 5.06 -18.62 -0.46
CA ASP A 63 5.47 -19.53 0.62
C ASP A 63 4.27 -20.04 1.42
N ILE A 64 3.33 -19.15 1.76
CA ILE A 64 2.07 -19.52 2.43
C ILE A 64 1.25 -20.51 1.57
N GLN A 65 1.08 -20.22 0.28
CA GLN A 65 0.33 -21.09 -0.64
C GLN A 65 1.00 -22.47 -0.82
N ALA A 66 2.33 -22.50 -0.85
CA ALA A 66 3.10 -23.73 -0.97
C ALA A 66 3.27 -24.49 0.37
N GLY A 67 2.77 -23.94 1.48
CA GLY A 67 2.92 -24.53 2.80
C GLY A 67 4.34 -24.43 3.38
N ARG A 68 5.20 -23.56 2.84
CA ARG A 68 6.55 -23.26 3.34
C ARG A 68 6.50 -22.28 4.52
N THR A 69 5.68 -22.60 5.52
CA THR A 69 5.46 -21.73 6.68
C THR A 69 5.73 -22.48 7.97
N LEU A 70 6.45 -21.87 8.89
CA LEU A 70 6.56 -22.35 10.25
C LEU A 70 5.41 -21.80 11.09
N ARG A 71 4.58 -22.69 11.67
CA ARG A 71 3.57 -22.31 12.66
C ARG A 71 4.17 -22.41 14.05
N VAL A 72 4.22 -21.29 14.76
CA VAL A 72 4.72 -21.22 16.14
C VAL A 72 3.64 -20.71 17.08
N SER A 73 3.67 -21.18 18.32
CA SER A 73 2.90 -20.61 19.41
C SER A 73 3.70 -19.49 20.09
N THR A 74 3.06 -18.64 20.90
CA THR A 74 3.78 -17.61 21.68
C THR A 74 4.84 -18.18 22.63
N GLY A 75 4.73 -19.46 23.02
CA GLY A 75 5.75 -20.14 23.82
C GLY A 75 6.97 -20.63 23.03
N ASP A 76 6.93 -20.57 21.70
CA ASP A 76 7.95 -21.10 20.79
C ASP A 76 8.59 -19.99 19.92
N ILE A 77 8.53 -18.73 20.37
CA ILE A 77 9.08 -17.58 19.63
C ILE A 77 10.56 -17.77 19.32
N ASP A 78 11.34 -18.36 20.24
CA ASP A 78 12.77 -18.60 20.03
C ASP A 78 13.04 -19.52 18.82
N LYS A 79 12.21 -20.55 18.62
CA LYS A 79 12.30 -21.42 17.43
C LYS A 79 11.94 -20.69 16.14
N ALA A 80 11.04 -19.71 16.22
CA ALA A 80 10.70 -18.86 15.09
C ALA A 80 11.88 -17.98 14.68
N LEU A 81 12.64 -17.48 15.67
CA LEU A 81 13.82 -16.65 15.44
C LEU A 81 15.01 -17.46 14.92
N GLU A 82 15.18 -18.71 15.35
CA GLU A 82 16.19 -19.62 14.80
C GLU A 82 15.95 -19.88 13.30
N TRP A 83 14.70 -20.15 12.91
CA TRP A 83 14.32 -20.39 11.51
C TRP A 83 14.52 -19.18 10.59
N LEU A 84 14.46 -17.95 11.13
CA LEU A 84 14.71 -16.72 10.37
C LEU A 84 16.20 -16.44 10.11
N ASN A 85 17.10 -17.12 10.83
CA ASN A 85 18.56 -16.93 10.72
C ASN A 85 19.27 -17.99 9.85
N GLU A 86 18.54 -18.94 9.28
CA GLU A 86 19.03 -19.93 8.29
C GLU A 86 18.85 -19.43 6.85
#